data_AF-A0A6C9EIR4-F1
#
_entry.id   AF-A0A6C9EIR4-F1
#
_cell.length_a   1.000
_cell.length_b   1.000
_cell.length_c   1.000
_cell.angle_alpha   90.00
_cell.angle_beta   90.00
_cell.angle_gamma   90.00
#
_symmetry.space_group_name_H-M   'P 1'
#
loop_
_entity.id
_entity.type
_entity.pdbx_description
1 polymer ?
#
loop_
_entity_poly.entity_id
_entity_poly.type
_entity_poly.pdbx_seq_one_letter_code
_entity_poly.pdbx_strand_id
1 'polypeptide(L)'
;RLAYISKSPVNWCPGLGTVLANEEVTAEGKSERGNFPVFQRELRQWSMRITKYGHRLIADLDGINWPEKVKLMQRNWIGESHGASVHFIVATADGDKDMEIYTTRPDTLFGTTFAVVSPEHHLLENVPAEWPADVPEDWKGGYANPVEAVKAYRLAAEAKTAKDRVNEAGEKTGLFTGLYATNPITGAKLPLFTADYVLMDYGTGAIMAVPGGDQRDYDFAVKFGLPVIYTVTPLPDSGDDLANYEGKAPCVSHDGIVINSSVEATEAKGDALSLNGLRGDDAIAKVNAWLESSGVGKGTVSYRLRDWLFSRQRYWGEPFPIVYGEDGTPHLLPDSALPINLPDVPDYEPRTFDPMDAESNPEAPLSRNEDWV
;
A
#
# COMPACT_ATOMS: atom_id res chain seq x y z
N ARG A 1 18.80 7.15 9.02
CA ARG A 1 19.16 8.27 8.11
C ARG A 1 17.88 8.91 7.61
N LEU A 2 17.81 10.24 7.46
CA LEU A 2 16.59 10.93 7.01
C LEU A 2 16.48 10.97 5.49
N ALA A 3 17.57 11.27 4.78
CA ALA A 3 17.64 11.09 3.34
C ALA A 3 18.06 9.65 3.00
N TYR A 4 17.41 9.06 1.99
CA TYR A 4 17.70 7.72 1.51
C TYR A 4 17.29 7.57 0.04
N ILE A 5 17.83 6.54 -0.60
CA ILE A 5 17.46 6.17 -1.96
C ILE A 5 16.26 5.21 -1.89
N SER A 6 15.20 5.54 -2.62
CA SER A 6 14.06 4.65 -2.87
C SER A 6 13.89 4.43 -4.38
N LYS A 7 13.30 3.30 -4.75
CA LYS A 7 12.69 3.17 -6.07
C LYS A 7 11.27 3.66 -5.97
N SER A 8 10.83 4.44 -6.95
CA SER A 8 9.44 4.89 -7.02
C SER A 8 8.97 4.86 -8.46
N PRO A 9 7.72 4.45 -8.71
CA PRO A 9 7.13 4.56 -10.03
C PRO A 9 7.01 6.04 -10.41
N VAL A 10 7.37 6.36 -11.64
CA VAL A 10 7.23 7.69 -12.24
C VAL A 10 6.57 7.56 -13.61
N ASN A 11 5.85 8.60 -13.99
CA ASN A 11 5.36 8.76 -15.36
C ASN A 11 6.53 9.21 -16.24
N TRP A 12 7.02 8.36 -17.13
CA TRP A 12 8.10 8.66 -18.07
C TRP A 12 7.53 8.99 -19.45
N CYS A 13 7.93 10.13 -20.01
CA CYS A 13 7.59 10.52 -21.37
C CYS A 13 8.86 10.62 -22.24
N PRO A 14 9.19 9.58 -23.03
CA PRO A 14 10.38 9.56 -23.88
C PRO A 14 10.42 10.72 -24.89
N GLY A 15 9.27 11.04 -25.49
CA GLY A 15 9.14 12.11 -26.48
C GLY A 15 9.39 13.51 -25.91
N LEU A 16 9.26 13.69 -24.59
CA LEU A 16 9.64 14.92 -23.89
C LEU A 16 10.98 14.79 -23.14
N GLY A 17 11.57 13.60 -23.06
CA GLY A 17 12.80 13.35 -22.33
C GLY A 17 12.69 13.60 -20.81
N THR A 18 11.48 13.59 -20.23
CA THR A 18 11.25 13.97 -18.83
C THR A 18 10.23 13.08 -18.15
N VAL A 19 10.36 12.99 -16.82
CA VAL A 19 9.27 12.51 -15.97
C VAL A 19 8.17 13.56 -15.85
N LEU A 20 6.94 13.10 -15.65
CA LEU A 20 5.73 13.92 -15.53
C LEU A 20 5.05 13.70 -14.18
N ALA A 21 4.46 14.75 -13.62
CA ALA A 21 3.51 14.63 -12.52
C ALA A 21 2.21 13.96 -13.00
N ASN A 22 1.40 13.44 -12.08
CA ASN A 22 0.13 12.81 -12.44
C ASN A 22 -0.83 13.78 -13.14
N GLU A 23 -0.77 15.06 -12.79
CA GLU A 23 -1.58 16.12 -13.39
C GLU A 23 -1.16 16.46 -14.83
N GLU A 24 0.06 16.11 -15.22
CA GLU A 24 0.60 16.34 -16.57
C GLU A 24 0.31 15.16 -17.52
N VAL A 25 -0.38 14.13 -17.04
CA VAL A 25 -0.80 12.95 -17.81
C VAL A 25 -2.31 13.03 -18.05
N THR A 26 -2.72 13.00 -19.32
CA THR A 26 -4.14 13.01 -19.70
C THR A 26 -4.80 11.67 -19.35
N ALA A 27 -6.14 11.65 -19.35
CA ALA A 27 -6.91 10.43 -19.09
C ALA A 27 -6.60 9.30 -20.08
N GLU A 28 -6.11 9.63 -21.28
CA GLU A 28 -5.69 8.68 -22.30
C GLU A 28 -4.24 8.19 -22.13
N GLY A 29 -3.58 8.50 -21.01
CA GLY A 29 -2.20 8.07 -20.72
C GLY A 29 -1.15 8.77 -21.58
N LYS A 30 -1.42 10.03 -21.97
CA LYS A 30 -0.51 10.83 -22.80
C LYS A 30 -0.06 12.09 -22.09
N SER A 31 1.05 12.67 -22.53
CA SER A 31 1.52 13.93 -21.98
C SER A 31 0.60 15.08 -22.39
N GLU A 32 0.21 15.93 -21.42
CA GLU A 32 -0.57 17.15 -21.67
C GLU A 32 0.09 18.01 -22.76
N ARG A 33 1.43 18.04 -22.75
CA ARG A 33 2.25 18.73 -23.75
C ARG A 33 2.77 17.75 -24.78
N GLY A 34 2.52 18.01 -26.06
CA GLY A 34 3.04 17.21 -27.17
C GLY A 34 2.28 15.92 -27.47
N ASN A 35 1.33 15.50 -26.63
CA ASN A 35 0.46 14.34 -26.85
C ASN A 35 1.24 13.02 -27.09
N PHE A 36 2.35 12.85 -26.37
CA PHE A 36 3.20 11.67 -26.45
C PHE A 36 2.74 10.58 -25.48
N PRO A 37 2.96 9.29 -25.78
CA PRO A 37 2.72 8.21 -24.83
C PRO A 37 3.51 8.37 -23.53
N VAL A 38 2.89 7.98 -22.43
CA VAL A 38 3.50 8.00 -21.09
C VAL A 38 3.56 6.57 -20.56
N PHE A 39 4.69 6.20 -19.99
CA PHE A 39 4.95 4.86 -19.46
C PHE A 39 5.26 4.92 -17.96
N GLN A 40 4.83 3.91 -17.20
CA GLN A 40 5.28 3.77 -15.81
C GLN A 40 6.69 3.19 -15.77
N ARG A 41 7.57 3.81 -14.99
CA ARG A 41 8.93 3.31 -14.76
C ARG A 41 9.35 3.43 -13.32
N GLU A 42 10.12 2.47 -12.85
CA GLU A 42 10.83 2.63 -11.59
C GLU A 42 12.11 3.45 -11.80
N LEU A 43 12.19 4.62 -11.15
CA LEU A 43 13.44 5.35 -11.06
C LEU A 43 13.99 5.31 -9.64
N ARG A 44 15.32 5.25 -9.55
CA ARG A 44 16.07 5.45 -8.31
C ARG A 44 16.03 6.94 -7.97
N GLN A 45 15.44 7.29 -6.84
CA GLN A 45 15.16 8.67 -6.42
C GLN A 45 15.60 8.89 -4.97
N TRP A 46 15.91 10.15 -4.63
CA TRP A 46 16.19 10.54 -3.24
C TRP A 46 14.91 10.99 -2.55
N SER A 47 14.68 10.39 -1.40
CA SER A 47 13.51 10.61 -0.56
C SER A 47 13.92 10.99 0.85
N MET A 48 13.11 11.83 1.50
CA MET A 48 13.29 12.25 2.88
C MET A 48 12.21 11.62 3.77
N ARG A 49 12.64 11.00 4.88
CA ARG A 49 11.81 10.35 5.89
C ARG A 49 11.04 11.34 6.76
N ILE A 50 10.18 12.16 6.14
CA ILE A 50 9.32 13.11 6.84
C ILE A 50 8.30 12.39 7.73
N THR A 51 7.91 11.16 7.36
CA THR A 51 7.00 10.31 8.16
C THR A 51 7.54 10.00 9.55
N LYS A 52 8.86 9.99 9.75
CA LYS A 52 9.49 9.88 11.08
C LYS A 52 9.08 11.01 12.04
N TYR A 53 8.61 12.13 11.49
CA TYR A 53 8.11 13.29 12.23
C TYR A 53 6.58 13.38 12.24
N GLY A 54 5.84 12.40 11.71
CA GLY A 54 4.38 12.46 11.54
C GLY A 54 3.62 12.88 12.80
N HIS A 55 3.86 12.19 13.92
CA HIS A 55 3.24 12.52 15.22
C HIS A 55 3.52 13.98 15.64
N ARG A 56 4.79 14.41 15.55
CA ARG A 56 5.18 15.79 15.89
C ARG A 56 4.53 16.81 14.96
N LEU A 57 4.49 16.54 13.66
CA LEU A 57 3.86 17.41 12.67
C LEU A 57 2.37 17.61 12.96
N ILE A 58 1.69 16.65 13.58
CA ILE A 58 0.29 16.78 14.01
C ILE A 58 0.19 17.49 15.37
N ALA A 59 0.91 16.99 16.38
CA ALA A 59 0.82 17.51 17.75
C ALA A 59 1.22 19.00 17.82
N ASP A 60 2.26 19.39 17.08
CA ASP A 60 2.76 20.77 17.10
C ASP A 60 1.77 21.75 16.43
N LEU A 61 0.75 21.29 15.68
CA LEU A 61 -0.30 22.17 15.12
C LEU A 61 -1.16 22.83 16.21
N ASP A 62 -1.28 22.23 17.39
CA ASP A 62 -2.08 22.74 18.50
C ASP A 62 -1.49 24.06 19.05
N GLY A 63 -0.17 24.18 19.03
CA GLY A 63 0.56 25.37 19.52
C GLY A 63 0.70 26.50 18.50
N ILE A 64 0.30 26.29 17.24
CA ILE A 64 0.52 27.26 16.16
C ILE A 64 -0.72 28.17 16.01
N ASN A 65 -0.50 29.49 15.92
CA ASN A 65 -1.55 30.47 15.63
C ASN A 65 -1.84 30.54 14.12
N TRP A 66 -2.45 29.48 13.57
CA TRP A 66 -2.91 29.38 12.18
C TRP A 66 -4.43 29.24 12.10
N PRO A 67 -5.06 29.58 10.96
CA PRO A 67 -6.48 29.32 10.76
C PRO A 67 -6.81 27.83 10.93
N GLU A 68 -7.89 27.50 11.66
CA GLU A 68 -8.27 26.11 11.94
C GLU A 68 -8.49 25.27 10.68
N LYS A 69 -8.99 25.89 9.60
CA LYS A 69 -9.11 25.22 8.29
C LYS A 69 -7.76 24.69 7.78
N VAL A 70 -6.67 25.45 7.95
CA VAL A 70 -5.33 25.05 7.51
C VAL A 70 -4.81 23.92 8.40
N LYS A 71 -5.00 24.00 9.71
CA LYS A 71 -4.63 22.91 10.64
C LYS A 71 -5.38 21.63 10.31
N LEU A 72 -6.69 21.70 10.06
CA LEU A 72 -7.50 20.55 9.68
C LEU A 72 -7.04 19.94 8.34
N MET A 73 -6.72 20.77 7.34
CA MET A 73 -6.12 20.30 6.09
C MET A 73 -4.80 19.55 6.32
N GLN A 74 -3.93 20.06 7.18
CA GLN A 74 -2.66 19.40 7.54
C GLN A 74 -2.89 18.09 8.30
N ARG A 75 -3.75 18.07 9.33
CA ARG A 75 -4.09 16.84 10.06
C ARG A 75 -4.67 15.77 9.13
N ASN A 76 -5.59 16.17 8.25
CA ASN A 76 -6.14 15.26 7.24
C ASN A 76 -5.04 14.78 6.30
N TRP A 77 -4.20 15.68 5.76
CA TRP A 77 -3.09 15.33 4.87
C TRP A 77 -2.12 14.34 5.51
N ILE A 78 -1.70 14.60 6.75
CA ILE A 78 -0.80 13.72 7.49
C ILE A 78 -1.48 12.38 7.81
N GLY A 79 -2.76 12.44 8.21
CA GLY A 79 -3.64 11.28 8.38
C GLY A 79 -3.05 10.22 9.29
N GLU A 80 -2.80 10.58 10.56
CA GLU A 80 -2.37 9.62 11.59
C GLU A 80 -3.51 8.66 11.91
N SER A 81 -3.17 7.38 11.94
CA SER A 81 -4.06 6.29 12.31
C SER A 81 -3.34 5.40 13.32
N HIS A 82 -4.06 4.99 14.35
CA HIS A 82 -3.58 4.03 15.32
C HIS A 82 -4.18 2.67 14.98
N GLY A 83 -3.33 1.65 14.95
CA GLY A 83 -3.74 0.32 14.54
C GLY A 83 -2.75 -0.72 15.03
N ALA A 84 -2.67 -1.82 14.28
CA ALA A 84 -1.69 -2.88 14.50
C ALA A 84 -1.07 -3.30 13.17
N SER A 85 0.20 -3.67 13.23
CA SER A 85 0.76 -4.58 12.23
C SER A 85 0.58 -6.02 12.69
N VAL A 86 0.25 -6.92 11.75
CA VAL A 86 -0.07 -8.32 12.04
C VAL A 86 0.57 -9.19 10.97
N HIS A 87 1.22 -10.27 11.40
CA HIS A 87 1.91 -11.23 10.55
C HIS A 87 1.01 -12.44 10.29
N PHE A 88 0.71 -12.68 9.02
CA PHE A 88 0.00 -13.86 8.55
C PHE A 88 0.99 -14.77 7.83
N ILE A 89 0.96 -16.06 8.13
CA ILE A 89 1.83 -17.03 7.45
C ILE A 89 1.17 -17.48 6.15
N VAL A 90 1.90 -17.39 5.04
CA VAL A 90 1.49 -17.89 3.71
C VAL A 90 2.38 -19.07 3.34
N ALA A 91 1.80 -20.28 3.33
CA ALA A 91 2.54 -21.47 2.93
C ALA A 91 2.72 -21.50 1.42
N THR A 92 3.97 -21.62 0.95
CA THR A 92 4.31 -21.75 -0.48
C THR A 92 5.16 -22.99 -0.73
N ALA A 93 5.41 -23.32 -2.01
CA ALA A 93 6.28 -24.44 -2.37
C ALA A 93 7.72 -24.27 -1.85
N ASP A 94 8.17 -23.02 -1.68
CA ASP A 94 9.49 -22.65 -1.20
C ASP A 94 9.52 -22.38 0.32
N GLY A 95 8.50 -22.86 1.04
CA GLY A 95 8.33 -22.70 2.48
C GLY A 95 7.44 -21.53 2.87
N ASP A 96 7.32 -21.32 4.18
CA ASP A 96 6.45 -20.29 4.75
C ASP A 96 6.99 -18.89 4.45
N LYS A 97 6.10 -18.02 3.95
CA LYS A 97 6.36 -16.59 3.74
C LYS A 97 5.55 -15.77 4.72
N ASP A 98 6.11 -14.65 5.12
CA ASP A 98 5.41 -13.68 5.94
C ASP A 98 4.57 -12.72 5.08
N MET A 99 3.35 -12.47 5.51
CA MET A 99 2.47 -11.42 5.00
C MET A 99 2.12 -10.48 6.15
N GLU A 100 2.93 -9.44 6.32
CA GLU A 100 2.61 -8.36 7.25
C GLU A 100 1.46 -7.53 6.66
N ILE A 101 0.41 -7.28 7.45
CA ILE A 101 -0.67 -6.34 7.12
C ILE A 101 -0.71 -5.22 8.14
N TYR A 102 -1.31 -4.09 7.77
CA TYR A 102 -1.68 -3.03 8.70
C TYR A 102 -3.20 -2.87 8.76
N THR A 103 -3.75 -2.78 9.97
CA THR A 103 -5.18 -2.53 10.20
C THR A 103 -5.40 -1.53 11.32
N THR A 104 -6.35 -0.62 11.14
CA THR A 104 -6.85 0.28 12.20
C THR A 104 -7.96 -0.36 13.03
N ARG A 105 -8.39 -1.58 12.66
CA ARG A 105 -9.44 -2.35 13.32
C ARG A 105 -8.94 -3.75 13.71
N PRO A 106 -7.88 -3.87 14.53
CA PRO A 106 -7.39 -5.18 14.94
C PRO A 106 -8.42 -5.94 15.81
N ASP A 107 -9.38 -5.25 16.42
CA ASP A 107 -10.53 -5.84 17.11
C ASP A 107 -11.35 -6.79 16.23
N THR A 108 -11.31 -6.61 14.90
CA THR A 108 -12.10 -7.40 13.96
C THR A 108 -11.35 -8.56 13.31
N LEU A 109 -10.10 -8.85 13.73
CA LEU A 109 -9.25 -9.94 13.20
C LEU A 109 -9.93 -11.33 13.19
N PHE A 110 -10.86 -11.59 14.10
CA PHE A 110 -11.61 -12.85 14.14
C PHE A 110 -12.57 -13.04 12.97
N GLY A 111 -12.98 -11.93 12.33
CA GLY A 111 -13.90 -11.89 11.20
C GLY A 111 -13.20 -11.86 9.85
N THR A 112 -11.87 -12.01 9.81
CA THR A 112 -11.14 -12.08 8.54
C THR A 112 -11.51 -13.35 7.80
N THR A 113 -12.02 -13.21 6.58
CA THR A 113 -12.47 -14.36 5.76
C THR A 113 -11.68 -14.54 4.48
N PHE A 114 -10.90 -13.53 4.07
CA PHE A 114 -9.93 -13.60 2.99
C PHE A 114 -8.85 -12.54 3.20
N ALA A 115 -7.78 -12.62 2.40
CA ALA A 115 -6.72 -11.62 2.37
C ALA A 115 -6.53 -11.11 0.95
N VAL A 116 -6.00 -9.89 0.82
CA VAL A 116 -5.76 -9.27 -0.48
C VAL A 116 -4.39 -8.62 -0.52
N VAL A 117 -3.63 -8.87 -1.58
CA VAL A 117 -2.35 -8.22 -1.86
C VAL A 117 -2.44 -7.34 -3.11
N SER A 118 -1.55 -6.36 -3.22
CA SER A 118 -1.43 -5.57 -4.43
C SER A 118 -0.87 -6.41 -5.59
N PRO A 119 -1.14 -6.05 -6.85
CA PRO A 119 -0.57 -6.73 -8.03
C PRO A 119 0.97 -6.75 -8.03
N GLU A 120 1.61 -5.78 -7.39
CA GLU A 120 3.07 -5.66 -7.31
C GLU A 120 3.68 -6.42 -6.13
N HIS A 121 2.86 -7.06 -5.28
CA HIS A 121 3.33 -7.67 -4.05
C HIS A 121 4.20 -8.91 -4.31
N HIS A 122 5.33 -9.02 -3.63
CA HIS A 122 6.34 -10.08 -3.83
C HIS A 122 5.80 -11.51 -3.61
N LEU A 123 4.74 -11.67 -2.79
CA LEU A 123 4.10 -12.98 -2.59
C LEU A 123 3.59 -13.59 -3.89
N LEU A 124 3.24 -12.76 -4.87
CA LEU A 124 2.76 -13.22 -6.18
C LEU A 124 3.83 -13.94 -7.01
N GLU A 125 5.11 -13.85 -6.64
CA GLU A 125 6.18 -14.66 -7.21
C GLU A 125 6.08 -16.14 -6.81
N ASN A 126 5.28 -16.47 -5.79
CA ASN A 126 5.18 -17.79 -5.20
C ASN A 126 3.88 -18.52 -5.56
N VAL A 127 3.10 -18.01 -6.52
CA VAL A 127 1.84 -18.65 -6.90
C VAL A 127 2.07 -20.07 -7.45
N PRO A 128 1.18 -21.03 -7.14
CA PRO A 128 1.33 -22.40 -7.60
C PRO A 128 1.12 -22.50 -9.12
N ALA A 129 1.63 -23.59 -9.71
CA ALA A 129 1.47 -23.87 -11.13
C ALA A 129 0.01 -24.12 -11.53
N GLU A 130 -0.81 -24.63 -10.60
CA GLU A 130 -2.23 -24.94 -10.81
C GLU A 130 -3.05 -24.50 -9.60
N TRP A 131 -4.30 -24.08 -9.82
CA TRP A 131 -5.25 -23.89 -8.73
C TRP A 131 -5.67 -25.25 -8.15
N PRO A 132 -6.05 -25.29 -6.86
CA PRO A 132 -6.78 -26.44 -6.32
C PRO A 132 -8.04 -26.76 -7.14
N ALA A 133 -8.38 -28.04 -7.25
CA ALA A 133 -9.48 -28.52 -8.09
C ALA A 133 -10.85 -27.87 -7.74
N ASP A 134 -11.07 -27.55 -6.47
CA ASP A 134 -12.34 -27.06 -5.94
C ASP A 134 -12.46 -25.52 -5.94
N VAL A 135 -11.59 -24.80 -6.66
CA VAL A 135 -11.67 -23.34 -6.77
C VAL A 135 -12.82 -22.93 -7.71
N PRO A 136 -13.74 -22.04 -7.26
CA PRO A 136 -14.80 -21.51 -8.13
C PRO A 136 -14.25 -20.82 -9.38
N GLU A 137 -14.88 -21.04 -10.54
CA GLU A 137 -14.45 -20.44 -11.81
C GLU A 137 -14.42 -18.91 -11.77
N ASP A 138 -15.38 -18.28 -11.08
CA ASP A 138 -15.45 -16.83 -10.92
C ASP A 138 -14.23 -16.24 -10.21
N TRP A 139 -13.48 -17.06 -9.45
CA TRP A 139 -12.27 -16.63 -8.75
C TRP A 139 -11.03 -16.65 -9.66
N LYS A 140 -11.08 -17.38 -10.78
CA LYS A 140 -9.95 -17.63 -11.70
C LYS A 140 -9.81 -16.57 -12.79
N GLY A 141 -10.80 -15.68 -12.94
CA GLY A 141 -10.77 -14.60 -13.92
C GLY A 141 -10.74 -15.05 -15.39
N GLY A 142 -11.12 -16.32 -15.67
CA GLY A 142 -11.13 -16.90 -17.02
C GLY A 142 -9.77 -17.38 -17.53
N TYR A 143 -8.75 -17.45 -16.67
CA TYR A 143 -7.42 -17.94 -17.04
C TYR A 143 -7.26 -19.43 -16.76
N ALA A 144 -6.29 -20.07 -17.43
CA ALA A 144 -6.05 -21.51 -17.28
C ALA A 144 -5.30 -21.87 -15.98
N ASN A 145 -4.40 -20.99 -15.51
CA ASN A 145 -3.61 -21.22 -14.31
C ASN A 145 -3.28 -19.90 -13.56
N PRO A 146 -2.89 -19.97 -12.27
CA PRO A 146 -2.60 -18.77 -11.46
C PRO A 146 -1.45 -17.92 -12.01
N VAL A 147 -0.43 -18.55 -12.59
CA VAL A 147 0.78 -17.86 -13.10
C VAL A 147 0.41 -16.93 -14.25
N GLU A 148 -0.34 -17.42 -15.24
CA GLU A 148 -0.85 -16.63 -16.35
C GLU A 148 -1.78 -15.52 -15.88
N ALA A 149 -2.67 -15.85 -14.96
CA ALA A 149 -3.67 -14.93 -14.44
C ALA A 149 -3.03 -13.76 -13.71
N VAL A 150 -2.09 -14.02 -12.79
CA VAL A 150 -1.34 -12.99 -12.07
C VAL A 150 -0.52 -12.15 -13.02
N LYS A 151 0.18 -12.75 -14.00
CA LYS A 151 0.96 -12.00 -14.98
C LYS A 151 0.09 -11.04 -15.80
N ALA A 152 -1.06 -11.52 -16.29
CA ALA A 152 -1.99 -10.70 -17.05
C ALA A 152 -2.62 -9.60 -16.19
N TYR A 153 -3.00 -9.91 -14.95
CA TYR A 153 -3.57 -8.94 -14.02
C TYR A 153 -2.57 -7.85 -13.65
N ARG A 154 -1.29 -8.20 -13.44
CA ARG A 154 -0.19 -7.25 -13.22
C ARG A 154 -0.02 -6.28 -14.37
N LEU A 155 0.06 -6.78 -15.61
CA LEU A 155 0.18 -5.96 -16.80
C LEU A 155 -1.02 -5.01 -16.96
N ALA A 156 -2.23 -5.49 -16.68
CA ALA A 156 -3.43 -4.67 -16.73
C ALA A 156 -3.44 -3.57 -15.64
N ALA A 157 -2.95 -3.88 -14.43
CA ALA A 157 -2.84 -2.92 -13.34
C ALA A 157 -1.74 -1.87 -13.58
N GLU A 158 -0.62 -2.25 -14.19
CA GLU A 158 0.48 -1.34 -14.56
C GLU A 158 0.07 -0.33 -15.64
N ALA A 159 -0.89 -0.68 -16.50
CA ALA A 159 -1.43 0.22 -17.52
C ALA A 159 -2.38 1.30 -16.95
N LYS A 160 -2.80 1.18 -15.68
CA LYS A 160 -3.71 2.13 -15.02
C LYS A 160 -2.94 3.01 -14.05
N THR A 161 -3.32 4.29 -13.92
CA THR A 161 -2.74 5.13 -12.86
C THR A 161 -3.28 4.70 -11.49
N ALA A 162 -2.54 4.99 -10.40
CA ALA A 162 -3.03 4.71 -9.04
C ALA A 162 -4.37 5.42 -8.73
N LYS A 163 -4.59 6.61 -9.31
CA LYS A 163 -5.84 7.36 -9.17
C LYS A 163 -6.98 6.66 -9.92
N ASP A 164 -6.73 6.13 -11.10
CA ASP A 164 -7.73 5.40 -11.87
C ASP A 164 -8.09 4.08 -11.19
N ARG A 165 -7.10 3.38 -10.60
CA ARG A 165 -7.36 2.16 -9.79
C ARG A 165 -8.27 2.42 -8.60
N VAL A 166 -8.12 3.58 -7.93
CA VAL A 166 -8.98 3.96 -6.80
C VAL A 166 -10.36 4.44 -7.26
N ASN A 167 -10.43 5.16 -8.39
CA ASN A 167 -11.69 5.70 -8.92
C ASN A 167 -12.55 4.64 -9.64
N GLU A 168 -11.91 3.68 -10.33
CA GLU A 168 -12.56 2.56 -11.04
C GLU A 168 -12.88 1.37 -10.13
N ALA A 169 -12.59 1.45 -8.83
CA ALA A 169 -12.93 0.44 -7.82
C ALA A 169 -14.44 0.08 -7.75
N GLY A 170 -15.30 0.75 -8.52
CA GLY A 170 -16.69 0.36 -8.76
C GLY A 170 -16.83 -0.97 -9.52
N GLU A 171 -15.93 -1.30 -10.44
CA GLU A 171 -15.81 -2.67 -10.98
C GLU A 171 -14.78 -3.41 -10.13
N LYS A 172 -15.18 -3.95 -8.97
CA LYS A 172 -14.27 -4.68 -8.06
C LYS A 172 -13.65 -5.88 -8.75
N THR A 173 -12.52 -5.70 -9.44
CA THR A 173 -11.78 -6.78 -10.07
C THR A 173 -10.89 -7.45 -9.01
N GLY A 174 -10.65 -8.74 -9.17
CA GLY A 174 -9.85 -9.51 -8.23
C GLY A 174 -9.69 -10.93 -8.73
N LEU A 175 -8.59 -11.55 -8.33
CA LEU A 175 -8.22 -12.88 -8.77
C LEU A 175 -7.68 -13.67 -7.58
N PHE A 176 -8.15 -14.91 -7.41
CA PHE A 176 -7.57 -15.81 -6.42
C PHE A 176 -6.18 -16.28 -6.88
N THR A 177 -5.19 -16.11 -6.01
CA THR A 177 -3.78 -16.36 -6.34
C THR A 177 -3.40 -17.84 -6.28
N GLY A 178 -4.26 -18.70 -5.72
CA GLY A 178 -3.91 -20.08 -5.37
C GLY A 178 -3.23 -20.23 -4.00
N LEU A 179 -2.88 -19.11 -3.36
CA LEU A 179 -2.25 -19.09 -2.04
C LEU A 179 -3.27 -18.90 -0.92
N TYR A 180 -2.92 -19.35 0.28
CA TYR A 180 -3.70 -19.13 1.49
C TYR A 180 -2.84 -18.51 2.58
N ALA A 181 -3.39 -17.52 3.27
CA ALA A 181 -2.82 -16.93 4.47
C ALA A 181 -3.47 -17.55 5.72
N THR A 182 -2.70 -17.79 6.77
CA THR A 182 -3.21 -18.32 8.04
C THR A 182 -3.40 -17.18 9.03
N ASN A 183 -4.62 -17.06 9.56
CA ASN A 183 -4.92 -16.11 10.63
C ASN A 183 -4.20 -16.52 11.92
N PRO A 184 -3.33 -15.68 12.52
CA PRO A 184 -2.52 -16.07 13.67
C PRO A 184 -3.34 -16.25 14.96
N ILE A 185 -4.58 -15.75 15.00
CA ILE A 185 -5.50 -15.95 16.11
C ILE A 185 -6.33 -17.20 15.88
N THR A 186 -7.09 -17.25 14.79
CA THR A 186 -8.13 -18.28 14.60
C THR A 186 -7.63 -19.55 13.91
N GLY A 187 -6.45 -19.52 13.30
CA GLY A 187 -5.93 -20.60 12.44
C GLY A 187 -6.69 -20.75 11.12
N ALA A 188 -7.64 -19.85 10.82
CA ALA A 188 -8.40 -19.89 9.59
C ALA A 188 -7.48 -19.75 8.38
N LYS A 189 -7.66 -20.64 7.40
CA LYS A 189 -7.01 -20.55 6.08
C LYS A 189 -7.80 -19.60 5.20
N LEU A 190 -7.21 -18.46 4.92
CA LEU A 190 -7.80 -17.34 4.20
C LEU A 190 -7.35 -17.40 2.74
N PRO A 191 -8.25 -17.51 1.75
CA PRO A 191 -7.86 -17.41 0.36
C PRO A 191 -7.22 -16.05 0.10
N LEU A 192 -6.04 -16.03 -0.52
CA LEU A 192 -5.32 -14.82 -0.87
C LEU A 192 -5.69 -14.39 -2.28
N PHE A 193 -6.28 -13.21 -2.40
CA PHE A 193 -6.58 -12.57 -3.68
C PHE A 193 -5.55 -11.51 -4.02
N THR A 194 -5.43 -11.18 -5.31
CA THR A 194 -4.82 -9.94 -5.78
C THR A 194 -5.90 -9.01 -6.29
N ALA A 195 -5.83 -7.73 -5.92
CA ALA A 195 -6.77 -6.71 -6.40
C ALA A 195 -6.11 -5.33 -6.51
N ASP A 196 -6.52 -4.56 -7.51
CA ASP A 196 -5.94 -3.26 -7.86
C ASP A 196 -6.22 -2.14 -6.84
N TYR A 197 -7.27 -2.26 -6.02
CA TYR A 197 -7.57 -1.30 -4.95
C TYR A 197 -6.61 -1.38 -3.76
N VAL A 198 -5.82 -2.46 -3.64
CA VAL A 198 -4.70 -2.56 -2.69
C VAL A 198 -3.45 -2.02 -3.36
N LEU A 199 -2.77 -1.09 -2.71
CA LEU A 199 -1.61 -0.38 -3.26
C LEU A 199 -0.35 -0.73 -2.48
N MET A 200 0.73 -1.07 -3.18
CA MET A 200 2.03 -1.39 -2.56
C MET A 200 2.62 -0.22 -1.76
N ASP A 201 2.28 1.02 -2.15
CA ASP A 201 2.75 2.25 -1.52
C ASP A 201 1.88 2.70 -0.33
N TYR A 202 0.88 1.90 0.06
CA TYR A 202 0.03 2.13 1.22
C TYR A 202 0.08 0.95 2.20
N GLY A 203 0.54 1.21 3.42
CA GLY A 203 0.77 0.16 4.42
C GLY A 203 1.88 -0.79 3.97
N THR A 204 1.55 -2.07 3.86
CA THR A 204 2.48 -3.14 3.46
C THR A 204 2.20 -3.68 2.06
N GLY A 205 1.23 -3.12 1.34
CA GLY A 205 0.75 -3.69 0.08
C GLY A 205 -0.11 -4.95 0.27
N ALA A 206 -0.51 -5.25 1.50
CA ALA A 206 -1.37 -6.37 1.86
C ALA A 206 -2.40 -5.94 2.92
N ILE A 207 -3.61 -6.50 2.83
CA ILE A 207 -4.69 -6.27 3.79
C ILE A 207 -5.34 -7.58 4.22
N MET A 208 -5.82 -7.60 5.46
CA MET A 208 -6.86 -8.53 5.88
C MET A 208 -8.22 -7.98 5.43
N ALA A 209 -9.13 -8.83 4.98
CA ALA A 209 -10.47 -8.41 4.62
C ALA A 209 -11.50 -8.91 5.64
N VAL A 210 -12.31 -8.00 6.18
CA VAL A 210 -13.36 -8.28 7.18
C VAL A 210 -14.71 -7.79 6.67
N PRO A 211 -15.40 -8.60 5.84
CA PRO A 211 -16.64 -8.20 5.18
C PRO A 211 -17.76 -7.74 6.12
N GLY A 212 -17.81 -8.29 7.34
CA GLY A 212 -18.81 -7.89 8.32
C GLY A 212 -18.65 -6.45 8.82
N GLY A 213 -17.50 -5.80 8.61
CA GLY A 213 -17.15 -4.49 9.16
C GLY A 213 -16.61 -3.45 8.17
N ASP A 214 -16.34 -3.80 6.91
CA ASP A 214 -15.88 -2.88 5.85
C ASP A 214 -16.70 -3.06 4.57
N GLN A 215 -17.15 -1.95 3.97
CA GLN A 215 -17.98 -1.96 2.76
C GLN A 215 -17.26 -2.47 1.51
N ARG A 216 -15.98 -2.13 1.35
CA ARG A 216 -15.18 -2.60 0.22
C ARG A 216 -14.99 -4.11 0.32
N ASP A 217 -14.72 -4.62 1.51
CA ASP A 217 -14.60 -6.05 1.76
C ASP A 217 -15.96 -6.75 1.57
N TYR A 218 -17.06 -6.13 2.02
CA TYR A 218 -18.42 -6.65 1.86
C TYR A 218 -18.79 -6.86 0.40
N ASP A 219 -18.72 -5.82 -0.46
CA ASP A 219 -19.15 -6.05 -1.85
C ASP A 219 -18.15 -6.94 -2.63
N PHE A 220 -16.89 -7.04 -2.20
CA PHE A 220 -15.96 -8.03 -2.75
C PHE A 220 -16.40 -9.45 -2.34
N ALA A 221 -16.72 -9.65 -1.06
CA ALA A 221 -17.20 -10.91 -0.55
C ALA A 221 -18.50 -11.36 -1.22
N VAL A 222 -19.46 -10.44 -1.40
CA VAL A 222 -20.71 -10.71 -2.12
C VAL A 222 -20.43 -11.11 -3.57
N LYS A 223 -19.53 -10.38 -4.26
CA LYS A 223 -19.18 -10.68 -5.66
C LYS A 223 -18.56 -12.07 -5.83
N PHE A 224 -17.67 -12.46 -4.91
CA PHE A 224 -16.94 -13.73 -4.99
C PHE A 224 -17.56 -14.84 -4.13
N GLY A 225 -18.71 -14.62 -3.48
CA GLY A 225 -19.36 -15.60 -2.62
C GLY A 225 -18.51 -16.00 -1.40
N LEU A 226 -17.69 -15.08 -0.87
CA LEU A 226 -16.85 -15.31 0.30
C LEU A 226 -17.67 -15.16 1.59
N PRO A 227 -17.28 -15.85 2.70
CA PRO A 227 -18.01 -15.75 3.95
C PRO A 227 -18.00 -14.32 4.52
N VAL A 228 -19.10 -13.95 5.17
CA VAL A 228 -19.25 -12.70 5.93
C VAL A 228 -19.42 -13.05 7.40
N ILE A 229 -18.43 -12.69 8.22
CA ILE A 229 -18.48 -12.86 9.68
C ILE A 229 -18.59 -11.47 10.32
N TYR A 230 -19.67 -11.25 11.06
CA TYR A 230 -19.87 -10.02 11.83
C TYR A 230 -19.19 -10.17 13.19
N THR A 231 -18.26 -9.27 13.49
CA THR A 231 -17.50 -9.21 14.75
C THR A 231 -17.93 -8.07 15.65
N VAL A 232 -18.82 -7.20 15.19
CA VAL A 232 -19.36 -6.08 15.94
C VAL A 232 -20.87 -6.05 15.78
N THR A 233 -21.57 -5.80 16.88
CA THR A 233 -23.02 -5.55 16.90
C THR A 233 -23.29 -4.13 17.40
N PRO A 234 -24.35 -3.44 16.92
CA PRO A 234 -24.76 -2.15 17.47
C PRO A 234 -24.97 -2.17 18.98
N LEU A 235 -24.92 -1.00 19.62
CA LEU A 235 -25.19 -0.88 21.04
C LEU A 235 -26.66 -1.20 21.35
N PRO A 236 -26.98 -1.89 22.46
CA PRO A 236 -28.36 -2.21 22.81
C PRO A 236 -29.30 -1.00 22.92
N ASP A 237 -28.77 0.18 23.24
CA ASP A 237 -29.50 1.44 23.43
C ASP A 237 -29.49 2.35 22.18
N SER A 238 -28.82 1.96 21.09
CA SER A 238 -28.81 2.77 19.86
C SER A 238 -30.11 2.68 19.06
N GLY A 239 -31.01 1.77 19.42
CA GLY A 239 -32.24 1.49 18.66
C GLY A 239 -31.99 0.79 17.32
N ASP A 240 -30.80 0.20 17.16
CA ASP A 240 -30.37 -0.53 15.97
C ASP A 240 -29.99 -1.98 16.36
N ASP A 241 -29.92 -2.88 15.39
CA ASP A 241 -29.72 -4.32 15.63
C ASP A 241 -28.93 -4.97 14.49
N LEU A 242 -28.16 -6.00 14.81
CA LEU A 242 -27.35 -6.74 13.84
C LEU A 242 -28.20 -7.33 12.69
N ALA A 243 -29.46 -7.68 12.93
CA ALA A 243 -30.39 -8.19 11.92
C ALA A 243 -30.69 -7.18 10.79
N ASN A 244 -30.40 -5.89 10.99
CA ASN A 244 -30.48 -4.87 9.94
C ASN A 244 -29.32 -4.97 8.94
N TYR A 245 -28.23 -5.64 9.32
CA TYR A 245 -27.00 -5.76 8.56
C TYR A 245 -26.82 -7.15 7.97
N GLU A 246 -27.11 -8.22 8.72
CA GLU A 246 -26.87 -9.60 8.29
C GLU A 246 -27.44 -9.92 6.90
N GLY A 247 -26.53 -10.23 5.98
CA GLY A 247 -26.85 -10.56 4.58
C GLY A 247 -27.33 -9.37 3.73
N LYS A 248 -27.29 -8.15 4.27
CA LYS A 248 -27.75 -6.91 3.61
C LYS A 248 -26.63 -5.90 3.45
N ALA A 249 -25.82 -5.69 4.49
CA ALA A 249 -24.78 -4.67 4.55
C ALA A 249 -23.72 -5.02 5.62
N PRO A 250 -22.52 -4.42 5.58
CA PRO A 250 -21.57 -4.47 6.69
C PRO A 250 -22.05 -3.64 7.90
N CYS A 251 -21.68 -4.04 9.11
CA CYS A 251 -21.82 -3.23 10.32
C CYS A 251 -20.55 -2.40 10.53
N VAL A 252 -20.47 -1.20 9.93
CA VAL A 252 -19.28 -0.32 9.96
C VAL A 252 -19.13 0.49 11.25
N SER A 253 -19.96 0.21 12.26
CA SER A 253 -19.92 0.96 13.53
C SER A 253 -18.59 0.75 14.25
N HIS A 254 -18.04 1.85 14.76
CA HIS A 254 -16.85 1.84 15.62
C HIS A 254 -17.22 1.83 17.12
N ASP A 255 -18.49 2.02 17.44
CA ASP A 255 -18.98 2.18 18.80
C ASP A 255 -19.77 0.97 19.32
N GLY A 256 -19.75 -0.14 18.57
CA GLY A 256 -20.49 -1.35 18.92
C GLY A 256 -19.82 -2.23 19.98
N ILE A 257 -20.45 -3.38 20.23
CA ILE A 257 -19.94 -4.43 21.11
C ILE A 257 -19.32 -5.54 20.25
N VAL A 258 -18.13 -5.99 20.61
CA VAL A 258 -17.45 -7.09 19.93
C VAL A 258 -18.15 -8.42 20.21
N ILE A 259 -18.38 -9.19 19.14
CA ILE A 259 -19.03 -10.51 19.14
C ILE A 259 -18.23 -11.48 18.24
N ASN A 260 -18.55 -12.78 18.29
CA ASN A 260 -17.94 -13.82 17.46
C ASN A 260 -16.40 -13.81 17.44
N SER A 261 -15.78 -13.34 18.52
CA SER A 261 -14.35 -13.06 18.62
C SER A 261 -13.75 -13.76 19.84
N SER A 262 -13.84 -15.10 19.85
CA SER A 262 -13.34 -15.94 20.95
C SER A 262 -12.82 -17.27 20.42
N VAL A 263 -11.64 -17.69 20.89
CA VAL A 263 -11.03 -19.00 20.62
C VAL A 263 -10.42 -19.57 21.91
N GLU A 264 -10.53 -20.88 22.09
CA GLU A 264 -9.96 -21.60 23.24
C GLU A 264 -8.45 -21.83 23.12
N ALA A 265 -7.95 -21.86 21.88
CA ALA A 265 -6.54 -21.98 21.55
C ALA A 265 -6.24 -21.14 20.31
N THR A 266 -5.38 -20.13 20.44
CA THR A 266 -4.89 -19.35 19.31
C THR A 266 -3.93 -20.15 18.46
N GLU A 267 -3.88 -19.89 17.15
CA GLU A 267 -2.93 -20.57 16.25
C GLU A 267 -1.48 -20.27 16.63
N ALA A 268 -1.15 -19.02 16.94
CA ALA A 268 0.22 -18.60 17.21
C ALA A 268 0.80 -19.14 18.54
N LYS A 269 -0.02 -19.33 19.58
CA LYS A 269 0.47 -19.60 20.95
C LYS A 269 -0.29 -20.70 21.70
N GLY A 270 -1.46 -21.12 21.21
CA GLY A 270 -2.30 -22.13 21.84
C GLY A 270 -2.97 -21.68 23.14
N ASP A 271 -2.95 -20.38 23.46
CA ASP A 271 -3.66 -19.80 24.60
C ASP A 271 -5.10 -19.40 24.24
N ALA A 272 -5.97 -19.28 25.24
CA ALA A 272 -7.32 -18.79 25.02
C ALA A 272 -7.32 -17.26 24.83
N LEU A 273 -8.08 -16.76 23.86
CA LEU A 273 -8.27 -15.33 23.63
C LEU A 273 -9.74 -15.04 23.34
N SER A 274 -10.31 -14.07 24.05
CA SER A 274 -11.69 -13.62 23.86
C SER A 274 -11.79 -12.11 23.92
N LEU A 275 -12.43 -11.51 22.92
CA LEU A 275 -12.79 -10.09 22.87
C LEU A 275 -14.30 -9.87 23.04
N ASN A 276 -15.09 -10.95 23.11
CA ASN A 276 -16.55 -10.86 23.21
C ASN A 276 -16.99 -10.00 24.40
N GLY A 277 -17.95 -9.11 24.15
CA GLY A 277 -18.52 -8.20 25.15
C GLY A 277 -17.72 -6.93 25.40
N LEU A 278 -16.53 -6.78 24.82
CA LEU A 278 -15.74 -5.54 24.91
C LEU A 278 -16.23 -4.50 23.90
N ARG A 279 -15.93 -3.23 24.18
CA ARG A 279 -16.09 -2.11 23.24
C ARG A 279 -14.79 -1.89 22.45
N GLY A 280 -14.87 -1.15 21.35
CA GLY A 280 -13.78 -0.95 20.39
C GLY A 280 -12.41 -0.69 21.03
N ASP A 281 -12.26 0.35 21.84
CA ASP A 281 -10.97 0.73 22.42
C ASP A 281 -10.39 -0.35 23.35
N ASP A 282 -11.21 -0.96 24.20
CA ASP A 282 -10.80 -2.03 25.11
C ASP A 282 -10.42 -3.30 24.33
N ALA A 283 -11.17 -3.62 23.27
CA ALA A 283 -10.90 -4.75 22.39
C ALA A 283 -9.58 -4.55 21.61
N ILE A 284 -9.36 -3.35 21.05
CA ILE A 284 -8.13 -2.96 20.35
C ILE A 284 -6.94 -3.04 21.30
N ALA A 285 -7.04 -2.47 22.51
CA ALA A 285 -5.96 -2.54 23.49
C ALA A 285 -5.62 -3.98 23.88
N LYS A 286 -6.65 -4.82 24.11
CA LYS A 286 -6.48 -6.22 24.48
C LYS A 286 -5.85 -7.05 23.37
N VAL A 287 -6.32 -6.91 22.13
CA VAL A 287 -5.78 -7.68 21.00
C VAL A 287 -4.36 -7.22 20.64
N ASN A 288 -4.05 -5.93 20.73
CA ASN A 288 -2.69 -5.42 20.50
C ASN A 288 -1.71 -5.96 21.53
N ALA A 289 -2.08 -5.95 22.81
CA ALA A 289 -1.25 -6.54 23.86
C ALA A 289 -1.02 -8.05 23.63
N TRP A 290 -2.05 -8.77 23.15
CA TRP A 290 -1.90 -10.17 22.79
C TRP A 290 -0.94 -10.36 21.60
N LEU A 291 -1.13 -9.61 20.50
CA LEU A 291 -0.29 -9.64 19.28
C LEU A 291 1.20 -9.43 19.60
N GLU A 292 1.50 -8.47 20.48
CA GLU A 292 2.86 -8.19 20.94
C GLU A 292 3.42 -9.34 21.78
N SER A 293 2.61 -9.90 22.68
CA SER A 293 3.03 -11.01 23.54
C SER A 293 3.23 -12.33 22.80
N SER A 294 2.53 -12.54 21.68
CA SER A 294 2.65 -13.72 20.82
C SER A 294 3.70 -13.55 19.74
N GLY A 295 4.23 -12.32 19.55
CA GLY A 295 5.28 -12.04 18.56
C GLY A 295 4.79 -12.06 17.11
N VAL A 296 3.48 -12.02 16.88
CA VAL A 296 2.85 -12.05 15.55
C VAL A 296 2.26 -10.69 15.14
N GLY A 297 2.58 -9.64 15.87
CA GLY A 297 2.16 -8.28 15.55
C GLY A 297 2.54 -7.28 16.62
N LYS A 298 2.18 -6.02 16.40
CA LYS A 298 2.39 -4.94 17.37
C LYS A 298 1.47 -3.74 17.12
N GLY A 299 1.11 -3.03 18.20
CA GLY A 299 0.48 -1.72 18.08
C GLY A 299 1.37 -0.80 17.25
N THR A 300 0.82 -0.23 16.17
CA THR A 300 1.58 0.60 15.22
C THR A 300 0.78 1.84 14.88
N VAL A 301 1.49 2.96 14.71
CA VAL A 301 0.94 4.19 14.15
C VAL A 301 1.33 4.23 12.68
N SER A 302 0.34 4.43 11.81
CA SER A 302 0.54 4.63 10.38
C SER A 302 0.06 6.01 9.96
N TYR A 303 0.70 6.57 8.94
CA TYR A 303 0.38 7.89 8.41
C TYR A 303 -0.04 7.76 6.95
N ARG A 304 -1.05 8.54 6.55
CA ARG A 304 -1.34 8.77 5.13
C ARG A 304 -0.22 9.57 4.45
N LEU A 305 0.52 10.37 5.22
CA LEU A 305 1.74 11.06 4.78
C LEU A 305 2.74 10.07 4.18
N ARG A 306 3.27 10.42 3.01
CA ARG A 306 4.36 9.68 2.36
C ARG A 306 5.69 10.37 2.57
N ASP A 307 6.77 9.61 2.46
CA ASP A 307 8.12 10.17 2.44
C ASP A 307 8.29 11.11 1.24
N TRP A 308 9.00 12.21 1.46
CA TRP A 308 9.06 13.30 0.49
C TRP A 308 10.12 13.01 -0.56
N LEU A 309 9.69 12.69 -1.78
CA LEU A 309 10.56 12.60 -2.95
C LEU A 309 10.99 14.01 -3.37
N PHE A 310 12.28 14.33 -3.19
CA PHE A 310 12.84 15.66 -3.47
C PHE A 310 13.85 15.67 -4.63
N SER A 311 14.23 14.51 -5.17
CA SER A 311 15.01 14.44 -6.41
C SER A 311 14.23 14.92 -7.63
N ARG A 312 14.90 15.64 -8.52
CA ARG A 312 14.33 16.14 -9.78
C ARG A 312 15.35 15.96 -10.90
N GLN A 313 14.92 15.43 -12.05
CA GLN A 313 15.76 15.28 -13.25
C GLN A 313 15.79 16.61 -14.02
N ARG A 314 16.22 17.69 -13.37
CA ARG A 314 16.23 19.04 -13.91
C ARG A 314 17.58 19.70 -13.64
N TYR A 315 18.06 20.49 -14.58
CA TYR A 315 19.30 21.25 -14.43
C TYR A 315 19.16 22.36 -13.36
N TRP A 316 18.07 23.12 -13.39
CA TRP A 316 17.91 24.30 -12.51
C TRP A 316 17.44 23.92 -11.10
N GLY A 317 18.33 23.31 -10.32
CA GLY A 317 18.09 22.88 -8.94
C GLY A 317 19.40 22.71 -8.16
N GLU A 318 19.31 22.63 -6.84
CA GLU A 318 20.49 22.47 -5.98
C GLU A 318 21.16 21.09 -6.21
N PRO A 319 22.47 21.03 -6.55
CA PRO A 319 23.18 19.78 -6.69
C PRO A 319 23.23 19.02 -5.36
N PHE A 320 23.02 17.70 -5.41
CA PHE A 320 23.15 16.89 -4.21
C PHE A 320 24.61 16.70 -3.84
N PRO A 321 24.99 16.84 -2.55
CA PRO A 321 26.35 16.63 -2.08
C PRO A 321 26.69 15.15 -1.91
N ILE A 322 26.47 14.39 -2.99
CA ILE A 322 26.65 12.96 -3.08
C ILE A 322 27.56 12.65 -4.27
N VAL A 323 28.57 11.84 -4.02
CA VAL A 323 29.35 11.15 -5.06
C VAL A 323 29.11 9.66 -4.93
N TYR A 324 29.15 8.93 -6.05
CA TYR A 324 28.99 7.48 -6.03
C TYR A 324 30.37 6.82 -6.20
N GLY A 325 30.66 5.83 -5.35
CA GLY A 325 31.83 4.96 -5.54
C GLY A 325 31.68 4.06 -6.77
N GLU A 326 32.75 3.37 -7.16
CA GLU A 326 32.75 2.44 -8.30
C GLU A 326 31.72 1.29 -8.14
N ASP A 327 31.39 0.95 -6.90
CA ASP A 327 30.38 -0.05 -6.53
C ASP A 327 28.94 0.51 -6.51
N GLY A 328 28.76 1.79 -6.84
CA GLY A 328 27.49 2.50 -6.79
C GLY A 328 27.04 2.90 -5.39
N THR A 329 27.91 2.81 -4.38
CA THR A 329 27.61 3.26 -3.00
C THR A 329 27.62 4.80 -2.93
N PRO A 330 26.58 5.43 -2.35
CA PRO A 330 26.54 6.88 -2.19
C PRO A 330 27.41 7.34 -1.00
N HIS A 331 28.28 8.31 -1.25
CA HIS A 331 29.13 8.97 -0.26
C HIS A 331 28.81 10.47 -0.19
N LEU A 332 28.76 11.01 1.02
CA LEU A 332 28.59 12.46 1.23
C LEU A 332 29.91 13.18 0.94
N LEU A 333 29.82 14.33 0.28
CA LEU A 333 30.95 15.26 0.21
C LEU A 333 31.21 15.90 1.58
N PRO A 334 32.47 16.21 1.93
CA PRO A 334 32.78 16.93 3.15
C PRO A 334 32.27 18.37 3.09
N ASP A 335 31.93 18.95 4.24
CA ASP A 335 31.44 20.33 4.36
C ASP A 335 32.36 21.36 3.69
N SER A 336 33.68 21.10 3.65
CA SER A 336 34.68 21.96 3.00
C SER A 336 34.55 22.03 1.47
N ALA A 337 33.81 21.10 0.85
CA ALA A 337 33.55 21.08 -0.59
C ALA A 337 32.24 21.79 -0.98
N LEU A 338 31.50 22.32 0.00
CA LEU A 338 30.27 23.07 -0.23
C LEU A 338 30.56 24.57 -0.43
N PRO A 339 29.76 25.30 -1.25
CA PRO A 339 28.64 24.80 -2.03
C PRO A 339 29.08 24.12 -3.32
N ILE A 340 28.26 23.20 -3.82
CA ILE A 340 28.45 22.62 -5.16
C ILE A 340 27.75 23.53 -6.14
N ASN A 341 28.53 24.22 -6.95
CA ASN A 341 27.98 25.09 -7.98
C ASN A 341 27.51 24.24 -9.15
N LEU A 342 26.33 24.57 -9.70
CA LEU A 342 25.90 24.06 -10.99
C LEU A 342 26.90 24.51 -12.06
N PRO A 343 27.40 23.62 -12.91
CA PRO A 343 28.27 23.97 -14.02
C PRO A 343 27.46 24.59 -15.14
N ASP A 344 28.02 25.56 -15.87
CA ASP A 344 27.40 26.00 -17.11
C ASP A 344 27.34 24.85 -18.12
N VAL A 345 26.17 24.63 -18.71
CA VAL A 345 25.99 23.65 -19.80
C VAL A 345 25.62 24.37 -21.10
N PRO A 346 26.10 23.90 -22.26
CA PRO A 346 25.82 24.53 -23.55
C PRO A 346 24.37 24.35 -23.99
N ASP A 347 23.69 23.31 -23.47
CA ASP A 347 22.32 22.97 -23.78
C ASP A 347 21.57 22.52 -22.52
N TYR A 348 20.45 23.17 -22.24
CA TYR A 348 19.58 22.92 -21.08
C TYR A 348 18.39 22.02 -21.41
N GLU A 349 18.14 21.71 -22.69
CA GLU A 349 17.02 20.89 -23.10
C GLU A 349 17.24 19.43 -22.65
N PRO A 350 16.19 18.75 -22.16
CA PRO A 350 16.29 17.31 -21.90
C PRO A 350 16.51 16.57 -23.21
N ARG A 351 17.32 15.52 -23.17
CA ARG A 351 17.45 14.64 -24.34
C ARG A 351 16.13 13.91 -24.56
N THR A 352 15.55 14.09 -25.74
CA THR A 352 14.35 13.34 -26.15
C THR A 352 14.74 12.02 -26.81
N PHE A 353 13.81 11.07 -26.76
CA PHE A 353 13.96 9.73 -27.32
C PHE A 353 12.80 9.46 -28.28
N ASP A 354 12.80 8.28 -28.92
CA ASP A 354 11.63 7.83 -29.67
C ASP A 354 10.41 7.82 -28.71
N PRO A 355 9.28 8.47 -29.05
CA PRO A 355 8.11 8.53 -28.17
C PRO A 355 7.55 7.18 -27.72
N MET A 356 7.87 6.09 -28.41
CA MET A 356 7.46 4.73 -28.08
C MET A 356 8.54 3.93 -27.31
N ASP A 357 9.73 4.49 -27.10
CA ASP A 357 10.80 3.82 -26.36
C ASP A 357 10.60 3.96 -24.84
N ALA A 358 9.76 3.08 -24.30
CA ALA A 358 9.49 2.99 -22.87
C ALA A 358 10.74 2.72 -22.01
N GLU A 359 11.82 2.17 -22.57
CA GLU A 359 13.01 1.71 -21.84
C GLU A 359 14.14 2.77 -21.80
N SER A 360 14.04 3.83 -22.61
CA SER A 360 14.99 4.96 -22.67
C SER A 360 15.22 5.66 -21.33
N ASN A 361 16.45 5.66 -20.80
CA ASN A 361 16.69 6.29 -19.49
C ASN A 361 16.70 7.82 -19.58
N PRO A 362 16.12 8.54 -18.59
CA PRO A 362 16.25 9.98 -18.52
C PRO A 362 17.72 10.40 -18.48
N GLU A 363 18.13 11.24 -19.42
CA GLU A 363 19.44 11.88 -19.43
C GLU A 363 19.29 13.36 -19.06
N ALA A 364 19.82 13.75 -17.91
CA ALA A 364 19.82 15.13 -17.46
C ALA A 364 20.84 15.96 -18.25
N PRO A 365 20.65 17.28 -18.44
CA PRO A 365 21.64 18.11 -19.11
C PRO A 365 23.06 17.99 -18.54
N LEU A 366 23.18 17.76 -17.22
CA LEU A 366 24.44 17.56 -16.53
C LEU A 366 25.16 16.25 -16.89
N SER A 367 24.43 15.17 -17.21
CA SER A 367 25.07 13.89 -17.56
C SER A 367 25.76 13.93 -18.93
N ARG A 368 25.56 15.00 -19.70
CA ARG A 368 26.23 15.24 -20.99
C ARG A 368 27.54 16.02 -20.85
N ASN A 369 27.81 16.58 -19.68
CA ASN A 369 29.01 17.35 -19.43
C ASN A 369 30.06 16.43 -18.77
N GLU A 370 30.79 15.68 -19.60
CA GLU A 370 31.83 14.72 -19.13
C GLU A 370 33.00 15.43 -18.41
N ASP A 371 33.19 16.73 -18.64
CA ASP A 371 34.20 17.54 -17.96
C ASP A 371 33.76 17.96 -16.54
N TRP A 372 32.48 17.69 -16.18
CA TRP A 372 31.95 17.94 -14.85
C TRP A 372 31.88 16.62 -14.06
N VAL A 373 32.69 16.58 -13.00
CA VAL A 373 33.05 15.50 -12.06
C VAL A 373 34.45 14.93 -12.32
#